data_AF-A0A137Q378-F1
#
_entry.id   AF-A0A137Q378-F1
#
_cell.length_a   1.000
_cell.length_b   1.000
_cell.length_c   1.000
_cell.angle_alpha   90.00
_cell.angle_beta   90.00
_cell.angle_gamma   90.00
#
_symmetry.space_group_name_H-M   'P 1'
#
loop_
_entity.id
_entity.type
_entity.pdbx_description
1 polymer ?
#
loop_
_entity_poly.entity_id
_entity_poly.type
_entity_poly.pdbx_seq_one_letter_code
_entity_poly.pdbx_strand_id
1 'polypeptide(L)'
;MDGHERPDVVKYRQEIFLPKMAEFERCMAHYIPNPETGELERIEPDLKPGEKEIIPECHDESCCQANEHASSTWLMEGQQPLRRKGRGRLIHNSEIIEPTNGRLIVLNDDGSVKKLARKIIYPGSNGDPWWDTEQLIQQIHQAILIFEEAHPGCQALFIFDQSSAHATLPPDALKAFEMNKGNGGKQRHQRDTIIPMSNPYQEFRGKPQKMTTDDGLAKGLQQTLEERGFNVRGKRAKCSPVCPWENYDCCMARMLSRQEDFANQISMLEKVIRDASHECIFLPKFHCELNPIEMYWGWCKYRYRQAPKKTFEDAKKAAREAFDSCPTDVIRRFINRSWRFMSAYRQGLTGKAAEWAVRKQKGHRAVSRSAMMHIEAIVS
;
A
#
# COMPACT_ATOMS: atom_id res chain seq x y z
N MET A 1 9.46 -18.15 2.81
CA MET A 1 9.98 -18.12 1.43
C MET A 1 10.22 -16.68 1.09
N ASP A 2 11.45 -16.36 0.69
CA ASP A 2 11.79 -15.03 0.21
C ASP A 2 11.12 -14.81 -1.17
N GLY A 3 10.18 -13.89 -1.24
CA GLY A 3 9.42 -13.58 -2.45
C GLY A 3 9.99 -12.41 -3.27
N HIS A 4 11.07 -11.78 -2.81
CA HIS A 4 11.64 -10.57 -3.42
C HIS A 4 12.01 -10.77 -4.89
N GLU A 5 12.60 -11.94 -5.21
CA GLU A 5 13.14 -12.22 -6.55
C GLU A 5 12.23 -13.12 -7.40
N ARG A 6 10.93 -13.18 -7.08
CA ARG A 6 9.96 -13.83 -7.96
C ARG A 6 9.84 -13.05 -9.28
N PRO A 7 9.76 -13.72 -10.45
CA PRO A 7 9.75 -13.04 -11.74
C PRO A 7 8.66 -11.95 -11.89
N ASP A 8 7.44 -12.21 -11.39
CA ASP A 8 6.34 -11.24 -11.41
C ASP A 8 6.60 -10.03 -10.50
N VAL A 9 7.20 -10.25 -9.32
CA VAL A 9 7.55 -9.20 -8.37
C VAL A 9 8.68 -8.33 -8.90
N VAL A 10 9.74 -8.95 -9.45
CA VAL A 10 10.86 -8.23 -10.07
C VAL A 10 10.39 -7.42 -11.26
N LYS A 11 9.55 -8.01 -12.11
CA LYS A 11 8.96 -7.31 -13.25
C LYS A 11 8.17 -6.08 -12.80
N TYR A 12 7.28 -6.23 -11.83
CA TYR A 12 6.51 -5.10 -11.28
C TYR A 12 7.43 -4.02 -10.67
N ARG A 13 8.42 -4.44 -9.88
CA ARG A 13 9.40 -3.54 -9.25
C ARG A 13 10.15 -2.71 -10.29
N GLN A 14 10.71 -3.35 -11.31
CA GLN A 14 11.61 -2.72 -12.27
C GLN A 14 10.87 -1.97 -13.40
N GLU A 15 9.78 -2.53 -13.91
CA GLU A 15 9.10 -1.98 -15.09
C GLU A 15 7.98 -0.99 -14.73
N ILE A 16 7.44 -1.04 -13.50
CA ILE A 16 6.26 -0.25 -13.11
C ILE A 16 6.56 0.64 -11.91
N PHE A 17 6.91 0.04 -10.76
CA PHE A 17 7.01 0.77 -9.50
C PHE A 17 8.16 1.79 -9.48
N LEU A 18 9.39 1.35 -9.77
CA LEU A 18 10.57 2.22 -9.69
C LEU A 18 10.55 3.37 -10.71
N PRO A 19 10.13 3.17 -11.98
CA PRO A 19 9.96 4.27 -12.93
C PRO A 19 8.90 5.27 -12.46
N LYS A 20 7.72 4.80 -12.03
CA LYS A 20 6.63 5.68 -11.58
C LYS A 20 7.01 6.47 -10.33
N MET A 21 7.69 5.84 -9.36
CA MET A 21 8.23 6.54 -8.19
C MET A 21 9.26 7.60 -8.59
N ALA A 22 10.08 7.37 -9.62
CA ALA A 22 11.06 8.37 -10.06
C ALA A 22 10.39 9.63 -10.64
N GLU A 23 9.26 9.47 -11.33
CA GLU A 23 8.46 10.60 -11.83
C GLU A 23 7.91 11.43 -10.66
N PHE A 24 7.37 10.77 -9.64
CA PHE A 24 6.84 11.45 -8.45
C PHE A 24 7.95 12.11 -7.61
N GLU A 25 9.08 11.43 -7.42
CA GLU A 25 10.22 11.90 -6.61
C GLU A 25 10.76 13.27 -7.07
N ARG A 26 10.64 13.61 -8.35
CA ARG A 26 11.03 14.91 -8.88
C ARG A 26 10.18 16.05 -8.32
N CYS A 27 8.90 15.79 -8.08
CA CYS A 27 7.95 16.76 -7.53
C CYS A 27 7.87 16.73 -6.00
N MET A 28 8.68 15.90 -5.32
CA MET A 28 8.73 15.81 -3.85
C MET A 28 9.85 16.67 -3.28
N ALA A 29 9.57 17.36 -2.16
CA ALA A 29 10.64 17.88 -1.32
C ALA A 29 11.40 16.74 -0.65
N HIS A 30 12.71 16.94 -0.47
CA HIS A 30 13.59 15.95 0.15
C HIS A 30 14.27 16.55 1.38
N TYR A 31 14.35 15.78 2.46
CA TYR A 31 14.99 16.23 3.70
C TYR A 31 16.37 15.60 3.85
N ILE A 32 17.43 16.32 3.50
CA ILE A 32 18.82 15.83 3.51
C ILE A 32 19.50 16.18 4.84
N PRO A 33 20.28 15.27 5.47
CA PRO A 33 21.14 15.66 6.58
C PRO A 33 22.29 16.55 6.11
N ASN A 34 22.40 17.74 6.69
CA ASN A 34 23.55 18.63 6.55
C ASN A 34 24.83 17.87 6.98
N PRO A 35 25.91 17.90 6.19
CA PRO A 35 27.15 17.17 6.51
C PRO A 35 27.84 17.59 7.81
N GLU A 36 27.70 18.85 8.23
CA GLU A 36 28.34 19.43 9.40
C GLU A 36 27.49 19.27 10.66
N THR A 37 26.19 19.59 10.57
CA THR A 37 25.29 19.60 11.75
C THR A 37 24.52 18.29 11.92
N GLY A 38 24.34 17.51 10.85
CA GLY A 38 23.51 16.32 10.82
C GLY A 38 21.99 16.60 10.86
N GLU A 39 21.58 17.87 10.94
CA GLU A 39 20.20 18.32 10.89
C GLU A 39 19.62 18.15 9.49
N LEU A 40 18.32 17.89 9.39
CA LEU A 40 17.68 17.65 8.10
C LEU A 40 17.22 18.96 7.46
N GLU A 41 17.84 19.31 6.34
CA GLU A 41 17.49 20.46 5.51
C GLU A 41 16.50 20.06 4.42
N ARG A 42 15.45 20.86 4.26
CA ARG A 42 14.48 20.70 3.17
C ARG A 42 15.08 21.21 1.87
N ILE A 43 15.05 20.37 0.85
CA ILE A 43 15.44 20.70 -0.51
C ILE A 43 14.16 20.71 -1.35
N GLU A 44 13.89 21.85 -1.96
CA GLU A 44 12.69 22.08 -2.78
C GLU A 44 12.63 21.14 -3.99
N PRO A 45 11.42 20.74 -4.42
CA PRO A 45 11.22 19.96 -5.65
C PRO A 45 11.54 20.77 -6.92
N ASP A 46 11.88 20.06 -7.99
CA ASP A 46 12.07 20.64 -9.33
C ASP A 46 10.75 20.62 -10.11
N LEU A 47 9.90 21.62 -9.85
CA LEU A 47 8.56 21.74 -10.44
C LEU A 47 8.59 22.47 -11.77
N LYS A 48 7.93 21.89 -12.77
CA LYS A 48 7.63 22.57 -14.04
C LYS A 48 6.41 23.48 -13.88
N PRO A 49 6.21 24.47 -14.78
CA PRO A 49 5.02 25.30 -14.76
C PRO A 49 3.73 24.47 -14.74
N GLY A 50 2.87 24.70 -13.74
CA GLY A 50 1.60 24.01 -13.54
C GLY A 50 1.66 22.73 -12.70
N GLU A 51 2.85 22.28 -12.30
CA GLU A 51 3.00 21.13 -11.39
C GLU A 51 2.82 21.56 -9.93
N LYS A 52 2.28 20.63 -9.14
CA LYS A 52 2.15 20.78 -7.68
C LYS A 52 3.25 19.98 -7.00
N GLU A 53 3.66 20.43 -5.82
CA GLU A 53 4.46 19.60 -4.93
C GLU A 53 3.68 18.35 -4.56
N ILE A 54 4.35 17.20 -4.65
CA ILE A 54 3.82 15.91 -4.24
C ILE A 54 4.34 15.60 -2.84
N ILE A 55 3.44 15.19 -1.95
CA ILE A 55 3.78 14.74 -0.60
C ILE A 55 3.45 13.24 -0.51
N PRO A 56 4.44 12.38 -0.19
CA PRO A 56 4.20 10.94 -0.04
C PRO A 56 3.51 10.65 1.30
N GLU A 57 2.35 10.03 1.21
CA GLU A 57 1.52 9.57 2.33
C GLU A 57 1.67 8.04 2.46
N CYS A 58 2.63 7.58 3.27
CA CYS A 58 2.91 6.16 3.45
C CYS A 58 1.96 5.56 4.49
N HIS A 59 1.12 4.64 4.07
CA HIS A 59 0.10 3.99 4.90
C HIS A 59 0.46 2.51 5.16
N ASP A 60 0.05 2.04 6.34
CA ASP A 60 0.07 0.62 6.72
C ASP A 60 -0.74 0.38 8.02
N GLU A 61 -1.06 -0.88 8.28
CA GLU A 61 -1.65 -1.34 9.54
C GLU A 61 -0.69 -2.18 10.38
N SER A 62 -0.64 -1.88 11.68
CA SER A 62 0.13 -2.67 12.63
C SER A 62 -0.64 -2.92 13.92
N CYS A 63 -0.36 -4.07 14.51
CA CYS A 63 -0.99 -4.49 15.75
C CYS A 63 0.01 -4.54 16.91
N CYS A 64 -0.47 -4.17 18.09
CA CYS A 64 0.18 -4.41 19.37
C CYS A 64 -0.75 -5.24 20.26
N GLN A 65 -0.17 -5.99 21.19
CA GLN A 65 -0.93 -6.78 22.14
C GLN A 65 -0.81 -6.20 23.56
N ALA A 66 -1.87 -6.30 24.37
CA ALA A 66 -1.92 -5.70 25.70
C ALA A 66 -0.75 -6.14 26.62
N ASN A 67 -0.37 -7.41 26.53
CA ASN A 67 0.72 -8.00 27.31
C ASN A 67 2.03 -8.08 26.49
N GLU A 68 2.19 -7.27 25.45
CA GLU A 68 3.45 -7.18 24.71
C GLU A 68 4.45 -6.34 25.53
N HIS A 69 5.51 -7.00 25.99
CA HIS A 69 6.58 -6.42 26.79
C HIS A 69 7.95 -6.74 26.19
N ALA A 70 8.98 -6.01 26.61
CA ALA A 70 10.36 -6.32 26.27
C ALA A 70 10.71 -7.77 26.64
N SER A 71 11.45 -8.48 25.79
CA SER A 71 11.83 -9.88 26.05
C SER A 71 12.81 -10.02 27.21
N SER A 72 13.60 -8.99 27.49
CA SER A 72 14.53 -8.90 28.61
C SER A 72 14.13 -7.80 29.61
N THR A 73 14.51 -7.96 30.88
CA THR A 73 14.34 -6.95 31.93
C THR A 73 15.50 -7.05 32.93
N TRP A 74 15.94 -5.92 33.45
CA TRP A 74 16.89 -5.87 34.56
C TRP A 74 16.11 -5.92 35.87
N LEU A 75 16.59 -6.69 36.84
CA LEU A 75 15.91 -6.96 38.11
C LEU A 75 16.90 -6.82 39.26
N MET A 76 16.43 -6.30 40.38
CA MET A 76 17.18 -6.37 41.63
C MET A 76 17.14 -7.80 42.18
N GLU A 77 18.14 -8.16 42.99
CA GLU A 77 18.20 -9.47 43.65
C GLU A 77 16.91 -9.73 44.46
N GLY A 78 16.32 -10.91 44.29
CA GLY A 78 15.04 -11.29 44.90
C GLY A 78 13.77 -10.87 44.14
N GLN A 79 13.86 -10.09 43.06
CA GLN A 79 12.69 -9.74 42.25
C GLN A 79 12.35 -10.80 41.20
N GLN A 80 11.08 -11.19 41.13
CA GLN A 80 10.53 -12.03 40.05
C GLN A 80 9.26 -11.39 39.46
N PRO A 81 9.37 -10.67 38.33
CA PRO A 81 8.21 -10.03 37.71
C PRO A 81 7.29 -11.09 37.10
N LEU A 82 6.10 -11.24 37.66
CA LEU A 82 5.07 -12.12 37.10
C LEU A 82 4.44 -11.47 35.87
N ARG A 83 4.64 -12.09 34.70
CA ARG A 83 3.98 -11.69 33.46
C ARG A 83 2.67 -12.46 33.30
N ARG A 84 1.64 -11.79 32.79
CA ARG A 84 0.38 -12.44 32.44
C ARG A 84 0.62 -13.49 31.36
N LYS A 85 -0.03 -14.65 31.51
CA LYS A 85 -0.01 -15.71 30.48
C LYS A 85 -0.82 -15.25 29.27
N GLY A 86 -0.23 -15.39 28.07
CA GLY A 86 -0.87 -15.03 26.80
C GLY A 86 -0.63 -13.57 26.36
N ARG A 87 -0.95 -13.29 25.10
CA ARG A 87 -0.68 -11.98 24.46
C ARG A 87 -1.61 -10.85 24.96
N GLY A 88 -2.77 -11.19 25.51
CA GLY A 88 -3.78 -10.21 25.91
C GLY A 88 -4.62 -9.75 24.73
N ARG A 89 -5.34 -8.64 24.89
CA ARG A 89 -6.22 -8.06 23.86
C ARG A 89 -5.42 -7.34 22.78
N LEU A 90 -5.94 -7.37 21.55
CA LEU A 90 -5.35 -6.69 20.40
C LEU A 90 -5.63 -5.19 20.44
N ILE A 91 -4.63 -4.40 20.05
CA ILE A 91 -4.75 -3.00 19.67
C ILE A 91 -4.32 -2.96 18.20
N HIS A 92 -5.26 -2.67 17.30
CA HIS A 92 -4.98 -2.54 15.88
C HIS A 92 -4.92 -1.06 15.54
N ASN A 93 -3.88 -0.66 14.82
CA ASN A 93 -3.62 0.71 14.42
C ASN A 93 -3.42 0.79 12.91
N SER A 94 -4.09 1.76 12.28
CA SER A 94 -3.92 2.13 10.88
C SER A 94 -3.44 3.57 10.84
N GLU A 95 -2.28 3.81 10.24
CA GLU A 95 -1.57 5.09 10.31
C GLU A 95 -1.08 5.56 8.94
N ILE A 96 -0.90 6.87 8.81
CA ILE A 96 -0.27 7.50 7.64
C ILE A 96 0.86 8.41 8.12
N ILE A 97 2.06 8.17 7.58
CA ILE A 97 3.24 9.01 7.83
C ILE A 97 3.65 9.77 6.58
N GLU A 98 4.15 10.99 6.78
CA GLU A 98 4.56 11.90 5.70
C GLU A 98 5.73 12.79 6.16
N PRO A 99 6.56 13.31 5.25
CA PRO A 99 7.81 13.94 5.62
C PRO A 99 7.67 15.34 6.24
N THR A 100 6.56 16.03 6.03
CA THR A 100 6.35 17.43 6.45
C THR A 100 6.08 17.52 7.95
N ASN A 101 4.98 16.92 8.40
CA ASN A 101 4.54 16.90 9.79
C ASN A 101 4.94 15.60 10.52
N GLY A 102 5.44 14.60 9.80
CA GLY A 102 5.79 13.26 10.32
C GLY A 102 4.60 12.31 10.28
N ARG A 103 3.40 12.79 10.59
CA ARG A 103 2.13 12.07 10.50
C ARG A 103 1.12 12.96 9.79
N LEU A 104 0.13 12.36 9.13
CA LEU A 104 -0.92 13.13 8.48
C LEU A 104 -1.87 13.77 9.50
N ILE A 105 -1.60 15.04 9.82
CA ILE A 105 -2.27 15.83 10.86
C ILE A 105 -2.52 17.26 10.39
N VAL A 106 -3.53 17.88 10.98
CA VAL A 106 -3.67 19.35 10.98
C VAL A 106 -3.31 19.85 12.39
N LEU A 107 -2.49 20.88 12.47
CA LEU A 107 -2.13 21.54 13.72
C LEU A 107 -2.97 22.80 13.95
N ASN A 108 -3.22 23.15 15.20
CA ASN A 108 -3.67 24.47 15.60
C ASN A 108 -2.48 25.45 15.66
N ASP A 109 -2.76 26.75 15.80
CA ASP A 109 -1.74 27.81 15.91
C ASP A 109 -0.79 27.61 17.11
N ASP A 110 -1.25 26.93 18.17
CA ASP A 110 -0.47 26.60 19.36
C ASP A 110 0.39 25.33 19.22
N GLY A 111 0.36 24.69 18.03
CA GLY A 111 1.07 23.45 17.74
C GLY A 111 0.38 22.17 18.25
N SER A 112 -0.81 22.27 18.85
CA SER A 112 -1.59 21.09 19.23
C SER A 112 -2.26 20.44 18.03
N VAL A 113 -2.49 19.12 18.09
CA VAL A 113 -3.12 18.37 17.01
C VAL A 113 -4.62 18.68 16.95
N LYS A 114 -5.07 19.30 15.85
CA LYS A 114 -6.48 19.58 15.54
C LYS A 114 -7.19 18.39 14.91
N LYS A 115 -6.55 17.76 13.91
CA LYS A 115 -7.06 16.57 13.21
C LYS A 115 -5.94 15.57 12.99
N LEU A 116 -6.28 14.28 12.98
CA LEU A 116 -5.35 13.16 12.80
C LEU A 116 -6.03 12.08 11.95
N ALA A 117 -5.33 11.60 10.91
CA ALA A 117 -5.86 10.58 10.00
C ALA A 117 -5.84 9.15 10.59
N ARG A 118 -5.02 8.90 11.62
CA ARG A 118 -4.89 7.60 12.30
C ARG A 118 -6.25 7.03 12.76
N LYS A 119 -6.41 5.72 12.63
CA LYS A 119 -7.49 4.96 13.27
C LYS A 119 -6.92 3.88 14.17
N ILE A 120 -7.40 3.84 15.42
CA ILE A 120 -7.10 2.78 16.38
C ILE A 120 -8.41 2.10 16.75
N ILE A 121 -8.44 0.78 16.61
CA ILE A 121 -9.56 -0.05 17.04
C ILE A 121 -9.07 -1.11 18.03
N TYR A 122 -9.99 -1.61 18.86
CA TYR A 122 -9.75 -2.56 19.93
C TYR A 122 -10.64 -3.80 19.76
N PRO A 123 -10.35 -4.64 18.74
CA PRO A 123 -11.25 -5.71 18.36
C PRO A 123 -11.38 -6.80 19.43
N GLY A 124 -12.55 -7.42 19.49
CA GLY A 124 -12.88 -8.51 20.40
C GLY A 124 -14.38 -8.64 20.65
N SER A 125 -14.82 -9.68 21.38
CA SER A 125 -16.25 -9.97 21.58
C SER A 125 -17.07 -8.82 22.19
N ASN A 126 -16.42 -7.93 22.95
CA ASN A 126 -17.01 -6.71 23.52
C ASN A 126 -16.21 -5.46 23.10
N GLY A 127 -15.56 -5.51 21.94
CA GLY A 127 -14.71 -4.47 21.40
C GLY A 127 -15.25 -3.94 20.07
N ASP A 128 -14.39 -3.24 19.35
CA ASP A 128 -14.71 -2.77 18.01
C ASP A 128 -14.85 -3.95 17.02
N PRO A 129 -15.56 -3.77 15.89
CA PRO A 129 -15.49 -4.70 14.77
C PRO A 129 -14.04 -4.92 14.32
N TRP A 130 -13.78 -6.06 13.69
CA TRP A 130 -12.49 -6.30 13.04
C TRP A 130 -12.29 -5.31 11.89
N TRP A 131 -11.04 -4.91 11.65
CA TRP A 131 -10.69 -4.02 10.54
C TRP A 131 -11.08 -4.64 9.20
N ASP A 132 -11.75 -3.87 8.35
CA ASP A 132 -12.20 -4.28 7.02
C ASP A 132 -12.00 -3.17 6.00
N THR A 133 -12.28 -3.49 4.72
CA THR A 133 -12.11 -2.55 3.61
C THR A 133 -12.99 -1.31 3.76
N GLU A 134 -14.19 -1.43 4.33
CA GLU A 134 -15.10 -0.29 4.48
C GLU A 134 -14.52 0.75 5.45
N GLN A 135 -14.00 0.30 6.60
CA GLN A 135 -13.31 1.16 7.55
C GLN A 135 -12.04 1.80 6.96
N LEU A 136 -11.27 1.05 6.16
CA LEU A 136 -10.12 1.61 5.45
C LEU A 136 -10.54 2.73 4.48
N ILE A 137 -11.54 2.50 3.63
CA ILE A 137 -12.01 3.53 2.70
C ILE A 137 -12.53 4.76 3.45
N GLN A 138 -13.23 4.57 4.56
CA GLN A 138 -13.66 5.67 5.40
C GLN A 138 -12.47 6.46 5.97
N GLN A 139 -11.42 5.77 6.42
CA GLN A 139 -10.19 6.43 6.86
C GLN A 139 -9.57 7.25 5.73
N ILE A 140 -9.49 6.71 4.51
CA ILE A 140 -8.85 7.38 3.37
C ILE A 140 -9.65 8.60 2.92
N HIS A 141 -10.98 8.55 2.94
CA HIS A 141 -11.80 9.75 2.75
C HIS A 141 -11.46 10.85 3.76
N GLN A 142 -11.29 10.50 5.03
CA GLN A 142 -10.89 11.47 6.06
C GLN A 142 -9.44 11.93 5.89
N ALA A 143 -8.53 11.04 5.49
CA ALA A 143 -7.14 11.35 5.22
C ALA A 143 -7.01 12.39 4.10
N ILE A 144 -7.76 12.25 3.01
CA ILE A 144 -7.80 13.23 1.91
C ILE A 144 -8.23 14.61 2.43
N LEU A 145 -9.32 14.69 3.20
CA LEU A 145 -9.78 15.97 3.76
C LEU A 145 -8.76 16.60 4.72
N ILE A 146 -8.07 15.78 5.52
CA ILE A 146 -7.01 16.23 6.42
C ILE A 146 -5.80 16.73 5.62
N PHE A 147 -5.43 16.02 4.55
CA PHE A 147 -4.34 16.38 3.65
C PHE A 147 -4.59 17.72 2.97
N GLU A 148 -5.77 17.92 2.39
CA GLU A 148 -6.12 19.17 1.70
C GLU A 148 -6.08 20.40 2.63
N GLU A 149 -6.44 20.20 3.91
CA GLU A 149 -6.34 21.26 4.94
C GLU A 149 -4.89 21.47 5.41
N ALA A 150 -4.11 20.39 5.59
CA ALA A 150 -2.75 20.45 6.08
C ALA A 150 -1.74 20.97 5.03
N HIS A 151 -2.00 20.70 3.76
CA HIS A 151 -1.09 20.93 2.64
C HIS A 151 -1.78 21.62 1.45
N PRO A 152 -2.31 22.84 1.64
CA PRO A 152 -2.99 23.56 0.57
C PRO A 152 -2.07 23.76 -0.63
N GLY A 153 -2.57 23.45 -1.83
CA GLY A 153 -1.83 23.58 -3.08
C GLY A 153 -0.91 22.39 -3.43
N CYS A 154 -0.76 21.41 -2.55
CA CYS A 154 0.00 20.19 -2.80
C CYS A 154 -0.89 19.07 -3.38
N GLN A 155 -0.27 17.97 -3.79
CA GLN A 155 -0.94 16.74 -4.22
C GLN A 155 -0.43 15.57 -3.38
N ALA A 156 -1.33 14.77 -2.80
CA ALA A 156 -0.94 13.57 -2.08
C ALA A 156 -0.54 12.46 -3.06
N LEU A 157 0.51 11.72 -2.72
CA LEU A 157 0.78 10.38 -3.24
C LEU A 157 0.57 9.37 -2.12
N PHE A 158 -0.56 8.68 -2.12
CA PHE A 158 -0.79 7.60 -1.17
C PHE A 158 -0.05 6.32 -1.60
N ILE A 159 0.72 5.76 -0.67
CA ILE A 159 1.56 4.59 -0.88
C ILE A 159 1.07 3.46 0.03
N PHE A 160 0.67 2.34 -0.57
CA PHE A 160 0.14 1.17 0.14
C PHE A 160 0.93 -0.09 -0.16
N ASP A 161 0.91 -1.06 0.76
CA ASP A 161 1.30 -2.42 0.45
C ASP A 161 0.26 -3.13 -0.45
N GLN A 162 0.57 -4.34 -0.93
CA GLN A 162 -0.35 -5.14 -1.74
C GLN A 162 -1.18 -6.13 -0.90
N SER A 163 -1.81 -5.66 0.18
CA SER A 163 -2.77 -6.44 0.95
C SER A 163 -4.06 -6.73 0.15
N SER A 164 -4.77 -7.80 0.50
CA SER A 164 -6.05 -8.14 -0.14
C SER A 164 -7.13 -7.06 0.10
N ALA A 165 -7.06 -6.35 1.22
CA ALA A 165 -7.98 -5.25 1.52
C ALA A 165 -7.73 -4.06 0.57
N HIS A 166 -6.45 -3.71 0.35
CA HIS A 166 -6.03 -2.60 -0.52
C HIS A 166 -6.36 -2.84 -2.00
N ALA A 167 -6.33 -4.11 -2.42
CA ALA A 167 -6.69 -4.54 -3.78
C ALA A 167 -8.20 -4.81 -3.96
N THR A 168 -9.06 -4.43 -3.01
CA THR A 168 -10.50 -4.67 -3.12
C THR A 168 -11.08 -3.89 -4.30
N LEU A 169 -11.70 -4.60 -5.23
CA LEU A 169 -12.40 -4.00 -6.35
C LEU A 169 -13.78 -3.45 -5.92
N PRO A 170 -14.32 -2.43 -6.62
CA PRO A 170 -15.65 -1.91 -6.36
C PRO A 170 -16.77 -2.98 -6.32
N PRO A 171 -17.88 -2.74 -5.58
CA PRO A 171 -19.04 -3.65 -5.51
C PRO A 171 -19.70 -3.97 -6.87
N ASP A 172 -19.44 -3.19 -7.90
CA ASP A 172 -19.90 -3.35 -9.28
C ASP A 172 -18.79 -3.76 -10.28
N ALA A 173 -17.58 -4.04 -9.80
CA ALA A 173 -16.45 -4.48 -10.61
C ALA A 173 -16.70 -5.72 -11.51
N LEU A 174 -15.94 -5.78 -12.59
CA LEU A 174 -16.01 -6.79 -13.64
C LEU A 174 -15.35 -8.11 -13.19
N LYS A 175 -16.11 -9.15 -12.90
CA LYS A 175 -15.58 -10.41 -12.38
C LYS A 175 -16.11 -11.61 -13.15
N ALA A 176 -15.35 -12.02 -14.16
CA ALA A 176 -15.71 -13.13 -15.04
C ALA A 176 -16.01 -14.44 -14.28
N PHE A 177 -15.21 -14.78 -13.26
CA PHE A 177 -15.44 -16.00 -12.47
C PHE A 177 -16.65 -15.92 -11.52
N GLU A 178 -17.25 -14.75 -11.32
CA GLU A 178 -18.49 -14.55 -10.56
C GLU A 178 -19.74 -14.48 -11.47
N MET A 179 -19.57 -14.49 -12.80
CA MET A 179 -20.68 -14.44 -13.76
C MET A 179 -21.28 -15.82 -14.05
N ASN A 180 -22.57 -15.87 -14.37
CA ASN A 180 -23.22 -17.08 -14.87
C ASN A 180 -22.89 -17.33 -16.35
N LYS A 181 -23.18 -18.54 -16.85
CA LYS A 181 -23.04 -18.83 -18.30
C LYS A 181 -24.01 -17.97 -19.11
N GLY A 182 -25.30 -18.05 -18.75
CA GLY A 182 -26.38 -17.24 -19.31
C GLY A 182 -26.72 -16.03 -18.45
N ASN A 183 -27.66 -15.23 -18.91
CA ASN A 183 -28.11 -14.00 -18.24
C ASN A 183 -28.95 -14.30 -16.98
N GLY A 184 -28.99 -13.34 -16.06
CA GLY A 184 -29.79 -13.42 -14.83
C GLY A 184 -29.32 -14.48 -13.84
N GLY A 185 -30.22 -14.96 -12.99
CA GLY A 185 -29.92 -15.88 -11.89
C GLY A 185 -29.14 -15.23 -10.74
N LYS A 186 -28.66 -16.04 -9.79
CA LYS A 186 -27.89 -15.56 -8.64
C LYS A 186 -26.46 -15.17 -9.09
N GLN A 187 -26.31 -13.93 -9.55
CA GLN A 187 -25.04 -13.28 -9.83
C GLN A 187 -25.13 -11.79 -9.50
N ARG A 188 -23.98 -11.14 -9.30
CA ARG A 188 -23.91 -9.70 -9.08
C ARG A 188 -24.20 -8.92 -10.37
N HIS A 189 -24.77 -7.74 -10.23
CA HIS A 189 -24.73 -6.75 -11.29
C HIS A 189 -23.33 -6.15 -11.36
N GLN A 190 -22.81 -6.02 -12.58
CA GLN A 190 -21.49 -5.44 -12.84
C GLN A 190 -21.69 -4.17 -13.66
N ARG A 191 -20.78 -3.21 -13.52
CA ARG A 191 -20.80 -1.94 -14.24
C ARG A 191 -20.57 -2.13 -15.72
N ASP A 192 -21.09 -1.19 -16.50
CA ASP A 192 -20.80 -1.13 -17.92
C ASP A 192 -19.31 -0.85 -18.17
N THR A 193 -18.83 -1.26 -19.34
CA THR A 193 -17.42 -1.18 -19.71
C THR A 193 -17.24 -0.75 -21.16
N ILE A 194 -16.01 -0.59 -21.60
CA ILE A 194 -15.63 -0.37 -22.99
C ILE A 194 -14.74 -1.53 -23.42
N ILE A 195 -15.03 -2.11 -24.58
CA ILE A 195 -14.24 -3.23 -25.10
C ILE A 195 -12.81 -2.74 -25.36
N PRO A 196 -11.76 -3.36 -24.76
CA PRO A 196 -10.39 -2.87 -24.85
C PRO A 196 -9.87 -2.77 -26.29
N MET A 197 -8.95 -1.83 -26.52
CA MET A 197 -8.26 -1.70 -27.81
C MET A 197 -7.35 -2.90 -28.12
N SER A 198 -6.98 -3.68 -27.11
CA SER A 198 -6.25 -4.94 -27.23
C SER A 198 -7.12 -6.12 -27.68
N ASN A 199 -8.44 -5.96 -27.82
CA ASN A 199 -9.32 -7.04 -28.27
C ASN A 199 -8.86 -7.58 -29.64
N PRO A 200 -8.78 -8.91 -29.85
CA PRO A 200 -8.30 -9.49 -31.11
C PRO A 200 -9.15 -9.10 -32.33
N TYR A 201 -10.43 -8.80 -32.14
CA TYR A 201 -11.36 -8.43 -33.20
C TYR A 201 -11.49 -6.91 -33.30
N GLN A 202 -10.92 -6.34 -34.36
CA GLN A 202 -10.77 -4.88 -34.53
C GLN A 202 -12.10 -4.14 -34.54
N GLU A 203 -13.12 -4.74 -35.15
CA GLU A 203 -14.45 -4.20 -35.33
C GLU A 203 -15.22 -4.01 -34.02
N PHE A 204 -14.77 -4.61 -32.91
CA PHE A 204 -15.41 -4.47 -31.60
C PHE A 204 -14.66 -3.53 -30.63
N ARG A 205 -13.43 -3.14 -30.96
CA ARG A 205 -12.59 -2.29 -30.10
C ARG A 205 -13.24 -0.93 -29.83
N GLY A 206 -13.15 -0.45 -28.58
CA GLY A 206 -13.66 0.86 -28.19
C GLY A 206 -15.19 0.98 -28.10
N LYS A 207 -15.94 -0.09 -28.41
CA LYS A 207 -17.40 -0.06 -28.30
C LYS A 207 -17.82 -0.14 -26.82
N PRO A 208 -18.80 0.69 -26.39
CA PRO A 208 -19.44 0.51 -25.10
C PRO A 208 -20.09 -0.86 -25.00
N GLN A 209 -19.90 -1.54 -23.88
CA GLN A 209 -20.55 -2.80 -23.57
C GLN A 209 -21.33 -2.65 -22.27
N LYS A 210 -22.66 -2.71 -22.37
CA LYS A 210 -23.51 -2.85 -21.20
C LYS A 210 -23.30 -4.20 -20.55
N MET A 211 -23.29 -4.26 -19.22
CA MET A 211 -23.22 -5.51 -18.45
C MET A 211 -24.59 -5.94 -17.90
N THR A 212 -25.64 -5.24 -18.33
CA THR A 212 -27.04 -5.56 -18.07
C THR A 212 -27.80 -5.67 -19.40
N THR A 213 -28.75 -6.61 -19.50
CA THR A 213 -29.65 -6.73 -20.66
C THR A 213 -30.68 -5.60 -20.66
N ASP A 214 -31.40 -5.43 -21.77
CA ASP A 214 -32.46 -4.42 -21.86
C ASP A 214 -33.60 -4.68 -20.86
N ASP A 215 -33.88 -5.95 -20.55
CA ASP A 215 -34.84 -6.36 -19.51
C ASP A 215 -34.30 -6.23 -18.07
N GLY A 216 -33.12 -5.61 -17.87
CA GLY A 216 -32.55 -5.38 -16.55
C GLY A 216 -31.83 -6.58 -15.91
N LEU A 217 -31.62 -7.69 -16.63
CA LEU A 217 -30.91 -8.85 -16.11
C LEU A 217 -29.39 -8.67 -16.21
N ALA A 218 -28.64 -9.13 -15.21
CA ALA A 218 -27.18 -9.18 -15.32
C ALA A 218 -26.74 -10.08 -16.49
N LYS A 219 -25.84 -9.60 -17.35
CA LYS A 219 -25.35 -10.38 -18.50
C LYS A 219 -24.48 -11.56 -18.07
N GLY A 220 -24.65 -12.67 -18.78
CA GLY A 220 -23.82 -13.87 -18.63
C GLY A 220 -22.53 -13.82 -19.46
N LEU A 221 -21.64 -14.77 -19.18
CA LEU A 221 -20.37 -14.95 -19.89
C LEU A 221 -20.55 -15.13 -21.39
N GLN A 222 -21.56 -15.88 -21.81
CA GLN A 222 -21.78 -16.21 -23.21
C GLN A 222 -22.05 -14.96 -24.04
N GLN A 223 -23.11 -14.20 -23.69
CA GLN A 223 -23.45 -12.97 -24.40
C GLN A 223 -22.33 -11.94 -24.36
N THR A 224 -21.69 -11.77 -23.19
CA THR A 224 -20.60 -10.79 -23.03
C THR A 224 -19.42 -11.08 -23.96
N LEU A 225 -19.09 -12.35 -24.18
CA LEU A 225 -18.02 -12.76 -25.10
C LEU A 225 -18.44 -12.72 -26.58
N GLU A 226 -19.67 -13.12 -26.88
CA GLU A 226 -20.22 -13.07 -28.25
C GLU A 226 -20.29 -11.63 -28.76
N GLU A 227 -20.71 -10.68 -27.92
CA GLU A 227 -20.69 -9.22 -28.21
C GLU A 227 -19.27 -8.67 -28.46
N ARG A 228 -18.24 -9.40 -28.02
CA ARG A 228 -16.82 -9.09 -28.22
C ARG A 228 -16.21 -9.84 -29.41
N GLY A 229 -17.01 -10.58 -30.18
CA GLY A 229 -16.58 -11.33 -31.37
C GLY A 229 -16.12 -12.77 -31.10
N PHE A 230 -16.12 -13.25 -29.86
CA PHE A 230 -15.62 -14.58 -29.53
C PHE A 230 -16.64 -15.67 -29.84
N ASN A 231 -16.20 -16.73 -30.51
CA ASN A 231 -16.98 -17.96 -30.64
C ASN A 231 -16.82 -18.83 -29.39
N VAL A 232 -17.90 -18.95 -28.61
CA VAL A 232 -17.92 -19.71 -27.36
C VAL A 232 -18.68 -21.04 -27.47
N ARG A 233 -19.01 -21.49 -28.69
CA ARG A 233 -19.70 -22.76 -28.93
C ARG A 233 -18.88 -23.93 -28.36
N GLY A 234 -19.53 -24.79 -27.57
CA GLY A 234 -18.89 -25.94 -26.93
C GLY A 234 -17.95 -25.58 -25.77
N LYS A 235 -17.72 -24.29 -25.46
CA LYS A 235 -16.93 -23.90 -24.29
C LYS A 235 -17.77 -24.08 -23.01
N ARG A 236 -17.10 -24.57 -21.97
CA ARG A 236 -17.66 -24.58 -20.61
C ARG A 236 -17.61 -23.17 -20.00
N ALA A 237 -18.51 -22.89 -19.07
CA ALA A 237 -18.56 -21.58 -18.41
C ALA A 237 -17.30 -21.33 -17.56
N LYS A 238 -16.99 -22.29 -16.68
CA LYS A 238 -15.87 -22.24 -15.71
C LYS A 238 -15.23 -23.62 -15.61
N CYS A 239 -13.92 -23.66 -15.35
CA CYS A 239 -13.26 -24.89 -14.92
C CYS A 239 -13.46 -25.09 -13.41
N SER A 240 -13.50 -26.36 -12.99
CA SER A 240 -13.46 -26.77 -11.58
C SER A 240 -12.39 -27.86 -11.44
N PRO A 241 -11.28 -27.62 -10.72
CA PRO A 241 -10.90 -26.35 -10.07
C PRO A 241 -10.65 -25.20 -11.07
N VAL A 242 -10.53 -23.97 -10.56
CA VAL A 242 -10.23 -22.78 -11.39
C VAL A 242 -8.96 -23.05 -12.20
N CYS A 243 -9.04 -22.91 -13.53
CA CYS A 243 -7.91 -23.24 -14.40
C CYS A 243 -6.75 -22.24 -14.18
N PRO A 244 -5.48 -22.66 -14.30
CA PRO A 244 -4.32 -21.77 -14.19
C PRO A 244 -4.40 -20.53 -15.11
N TRP A 245 -3.71 -19.44 -14.74
CA TRP A 245 -3.71 -18.18 -15.48
C TRP A 245 -3.13 -18.33 -16.89
N GLU A 246 -2.16 -19.23 -17.04
CA GLU A 246 -1.45 -19.57 -18.27
C GLU A 246 -2.35 -20.18 -19.34
N ASN A 247 -3.57 -20.61 -18.99
CA ASN A 247 -4.53 -21.08 -19.97
C ASN A 247 -5.27 -19.91 -20.61
N TYR A 248 -5.30 -19.88 -21.94
CA TYR A 248 -5.87 -18.76 -22.69
C TYR A 248 -7.35 -18.97 -23.04
N ASP A 249 -7.77 -20.20 -23.29
CA ASP A 249 -9.10 -20.50 -23.85
C ASP A 249 -9.81 -21.70 -23.19
N CYS A 250 -9.38 -22.10 -21.98
CA CYS A 250 -9.90 -23.28 -21.26
C CYS A 250 -11.43 -23.22 -21.04
N CYS A 251 -11.96 -22.02 -20.76
CA CYS A 251 -13.37 -21.76 -20.44
C CYS A 251 -13.70 -20.27 -20.68
N MET A 252 -14.99 -19.95 -20.77
CA MET A 252 -15.47 -18.59 -21.00
C MET A 252 -14.97 -17.61 -19.93
N ALA A 253 -15.04 -17.97 -18.64
CA ALA A 253 -14.60 -17.10 -17.56
C ALA A 253 -13.10 -16.77 -17.65
N ARG A 254 -12.26 -17.73 -18.04
CA ARG A 254 -10.82 -17.50 -18.22
C ARG A 254 -10.56 -16.57 -19.41
N MET A 255 -11.21 -16.82 -20.56
CA MET A 255 -11.10 -15.95 -21.74
C MET A 255 -11.46 -14.51 -21.41
N LEU A 256 -12.59 -14.30 -20.73
CA LEU A 256 -13.06 -12.96 -20.37
C LEU A 256 -12.16 -12.31 -19.31
N SER A 257 -11.71 -13.06 -18.29
CA SER A 257 -10.83 -12.55 -17.23
C SER A 257 -9.48 -12.01 -17.71
N ARG A 258 -9.07 -12.38 -18.93
CA ARG A 258 -7.80 -11.94 -19.54
C ARG A 258 -7.94 -10.68 -20.38
N GLN A 259 -9.17 -10.24 -20.66
CA GLN A 259 -9.36 -8.97 -21.35
C GLN A 259 -9.00 -7.83 -20.39
N GLU A 260 -8.33 -6.80 -20.91
CA GLU A 260 -7.68 -5.78 -20.08
C GLU A 260 -8.66 -5.06 -19.15
N ASP A 261 -9.90 -4.83 -19.57
CA ASP A 261 -10.92 -4.20 -18.73
C ASP A 261 -11.35 -5.08 -17.54
N PHE A 262 -11.29 -6.40 -17.67
CA PHE A 262 -11.49 -7.34 -16.57
C PHE A 262 -10.23 -7.53 -15.72
N ALA A 263 -9.05 -7.55 -16.36
CA ALA A 263 -7.78 -7.87 -15.72
C ALA A 263 -7.17 -6.68 -14.97
N ASN A 264 -7.21 -5.48 -15.56
CA ASN A 264 -6.51 -4.28 -15.09
C ASN A 264 -7.47 -3.30 -14.41
N GLN A 265 -8.36 -3.82 -13.57
CA GLN A 265 -9.29 -2.97 -12.83
C GLN A 265 -8.59 -2.25 -11.69
N ILE A 266 -8.85 -0.96 -11.59
CA ILE A 266 -8.41 -0.13 -10.47
C ILE A 266 -9.14 -0.55 -9.19
N SER A 267 -8.44 -0.53 -8.07
CA SER A 267 -9.05 -0.83 -6.78
C SER A 267 -9.98 0.29 -6.35
N MET A 268 -10.89 0.00 -5.41
CA MET A 268 -11.78 1.00 -4.82
C MET A 268 -10.98 2.12 -4.14
N LEU A 269 -9.87 1.74 -3.49
CA LEU A 269 -8.93 2.65 -2.86
C LEU A 269 -8.30 3.62 -3.87
N GLU A 270 -7.74 3.07 -4.95
CA GLU A 270 -7.14 3.87 -6.04
C GLU A 270 -8.16 4.80 -6.70
N LYS A 271 -9.40 4.33 -6.90
CA LYS A 271 -10.49 5.13 -7.44
C LYS A 271 -10.82 6.32 -6.53
N VAL A 272 -11.04 6.09 -5.23
CA VAL A 272 -11.36 7.16 -4.26
C VAL A 272 -10.30 8.25 -4.25
N ILE A 273 -9.03 7.85 -4.29
CA ILE A 273 -7.89 8.79 -4.26
C ILE A 273 -7.81 9.59 -5.56
N ARG A 274 -7.94 8.94 -6.73
CA ARG A 274 -7.88 9.62 -8.03
C ARG A 274 -9.07 10.51 -8.32
N ASP A 275 -10.26 10.12 -7.89
CA ASP A 275 -11.47 10.95 -8.01
C ASP A 275 -11.31 12.26 -7.19
N ALA A 276 -10.48 12.26 -6.15
CA ALA A 276 -10.06 13.45 -5.39
C ALA A 276 -8.84 14.18 -5.97
N SER A 277 -8.42 13.87 -7.21
CA SER A 277 -7.25 14.48 -7.87
C SER A 277 -5.90 14.22 -7.16
N HIS A 278 -5.81 13.14 -6.40
CA HIS A 278 -4.56 12.67 -5.78
C HIS A 278 -4.05 11.41 -6.47
N GLU A 279 -2.80 11.03 -6.17
CA GLU A 279 -2.15 9.88 -6.76
C GLU A 279 -2.08 8.70 -5.79
N CYS A 280 -2.05 7.49 -6.36
CA CYS A 280 -1.96 6.23 -5.62
C CYS A 280 -0.96 5.30 -6.29
N ILE A 281 -0.14 4.64 -5.49
CA ILE A 281 0.80 3.61 -5.92
C ILE A 281 0.89 2.48 -4.89
N PHE A 282 1.05 1.26 -5.40
CA PHE A 282 1.24 0.07 -4.59
C PHE A 282 2.69 -0.35 -4.57
N LEU A 283 3.18 -0.75 -3.41
CA LEU A 283 4.53 -1.26 -3.23
C LEU A 283 4.68 -2.64 -3.89
N PRO A 284 5.88 -3.02 -4.35
CA PRO A 284 6.14 -4.40 -4.76
C PRO A 284 5.90 -5.38 -3.59
N LYS A 285 5.32 -6.54 -3.89
CA LYS A 285 5.09 -7.57 -2.87
C LYS A 285 6.41 -7.99 -2.22
N PHE A 286 6.37 -8.27 -0.92
CA PHE A 286 7.51 -8.73 -0.11
C PHE A 286 8.60 -7.68 0.16
N HIS A 287 8.45 -6.43 -0.29
CA HIS A 287 9.46 -5.39 -0.14
C HIS A 287 9.11 -4.39 0.98
N CYS A 288 9.11 -4.83 2.24
CA CYS A 288 8.74 -3.96 3.37
C CYS A 288 9.75 -2.83 3.61
N GLU A 289 11.00 -2.98 3.17
CA GLU A 289 12.03 -1.92 3.22
C GLU A 289 11.73 -0.72 2.32
N LEU A 290 10.82 -0.88 1.35
CA LEU A 290 10.31 0.21 0.52
C LEU A 290 9.16 0.98 1.19
N ASN A 291 8.57 0.46 2.28
CA ASN A 291 7.56 1.17 3.07
C ASN A 291 8.20 1.78 4.33
N PRO A 292 8.40 3.11 4.42
CA PRO A 292 9.07 3.69 5.57
C PRO A 292 8.28 3.54 6.89
N ILE A 293 6.97 3.32 6.82
CA ILE A 293 6.12 3.15 8.00
C ILE A 293 6.43 1.87 8.79
N GLU A 294 7.03 0.87 8.14
CA GLU A 294 7.47 -0.36 8.81
C GLU A 294 8.59 -0.08 9.83
N MET A 295 9.45 0.89 9.53
CA MET A 295 10.46 1.37 10.48
C MET A 295 9.84 2.20 11.60
N TYR A 296 8.83 3.01 11.29
CA TYR A 296 8.02 3.71 12.29
C TYR A 296 7.34 2.73 13.26
N TRP A 297 6.78 1.63 12.76
CA TRP A 297 6.22 0.58 13.61
C TRP A 297 7.27 -0.07 14.51
N GLY A 298 8.44 -0.38 13.96
CA GLY A 298 9.56 -0.89 14.75
C GLY A 298 9.92 0.05 15.90
N TRP A 299 10.02 1.35 15.60
CA TRP A 299 10.37 2.40 16.58
C TRP A 299 9.29 2.56 17.67
N CYS A 300 8.01 2.58 17.29
CA CYS A 300 6.90 2.76 18.23
C CYS A 300 6.71 1.52 19.10
N LYS A 301 6.72 0.33 18.50
CA LYS A 301 6.52 -0.94 19.22
C LYS A 301 7.64 -1.23 20.20
N TYR A 302 8.86 -0.79 19.90
CA TYR A 302 9.97 -0.85 20.84
C TYR A 302 9.65 -0.09 22.15
N ARG A 303 9.17 1.15 22.05
CA ARG A 303 8.77 1.96 23.22
C ARG A 303 7.53 1.44 23.92
N TYR A 304 6.53 1.03 23.15
CA TYR A 304 5.32 0.40 23.70
C TYR A 304 5.65 -0.82 24.57
N ARG A 305 6.62 -1.65 24.16
CA ARG A 305 7.08 -2.82 24.92
C ARG A 305 7.82 -2.47 26.21
N GLN A 306 8.42 -1.29 26.30
CA GLN A 306 9.10 -0.78 27.50
C GLN A 306 8.12 -0.15 28.50
N ALA A 307 6.96 0.33 28.02
CA ALA A 307 5.97 0.96 28.88
C ALA A 307 5.37 -0.04 29.91
N PRO A 308 5.27 0.36 31.19
CA PRO A 308 4.58 -0.42 32.19
C PRO A 308 3.07 -0.41 31.90
N LYS A 309 2.45 -1.60 31.91
CA LYS A 309 1.01 -1.77 31.62
C LYS A 309 0.44 -2.78 32.61
N LYS A 310 -0.55 -2.39 33.42
CA LYS A 310 -1.25 -3.29 34.37
C LYS A 310 -2.65 -3.64 33.85
N THR A 311 -3.31 -2.70 33.19
CA THR A 311 -4.66 -2.84 32.64
C THR A 311 -4.65 -2.72 31.12
N PHE A 312 -5.78 -3.05 30.48
CA PHE A 312 -5.92 -2.79 29.05
C PHE A 312 -6.00 -1.30 28.74
N GLU A 313 -6.56 -0.48 29.63
CA GLU A 313 -6.57 0.97 29.46
C GLU A 313 -5.14 1.55 29.52
N ASP A 314 -4.28 1.03 30.41
CA ASP A 314 -2.86 1.40 30.43
C ASP A 314 -2.19 1.05 29.09
N ALA A 315 -2.55 -0.10 28.51
CA ALA A 315 -2.05 -0.51 27.20
C ALA A 315 -2.52 0.42 26.09
N LYS A 316 -3.79 0.86 26.09
CA LYS A 316 -4.29 1.84 25.12
C LYS A 316 -3.56 3.17 25.23
N LYS A 317 -3.37 3.66 26.45
CA LYS A 317 -2.63 4.90 26.72
C LYS A 317 -1.18 4.79 26.25
N ALA A 318 -0.48 3.74 26.67
CA ALA A 318 0.91 3.49 26.27
C ALA A 318 1.08 3.34 24.75
N ALA A 319 0.10 2.72 24.06
CA ALA A 319 0.12 2.61 22.61
C ALA A 319 0.02 3.99 21.95
N ARG A 320 -0.95 4.82 22.37
CA ARG A 320 -1.11 6.20 21.86
C ARG A 320 0.15 7.03 22.09
N GLU A 321 0.67 7.03 23.32
CA GLU A 321 1.91 7.73 23.66
C GLU A 321 3.09 7.27 22.79
N ALA A 322 3.26 5.96 22.59
CA ALA A 322 4.33 5.44 21.75
C ALA A 322 4.18 5.88 20.29
N PHE A 323 2.98 5.78 19.72
CA PHE A 323 2.71 6.21 18.35
C PHE A 323 2.80 7.74 18.16
N ASP A 324 2.51 8.52 19.20
CA ASP A 324 2.61 9.99 19.14
C ASP A 324 4.04 10.49 19.32
N SER A 325 4.90 9.67 19.94
CA SER A 325 6.24 10.08 20.35
C SER A 325 7.30 10.06 19.26
N CYS A 326 7.04 9.48 18.08
CA CYS A 326 8.05 9.35 17.02
C CYS A 326 8.39 10.72 16.43
N PRO A 327 9.63 11.22 16.58
CA PRO A 327 9.99 12.54 16.07
C PRO A 327 9.95 12.59 14.55
N THR A 328 9.56 13.74 14.01
CA THR A 328 9.47 13.96 12.55
C THR A 328 10.82 13.79 11.85
N ASP A 329 11.93 14.15 12.48
CA ASP A 329 13.27 13.95 11.92
C ASP A 329 13.63 12.46 11.78
N VAL A 330 13.20 11.63 12.74
CA VAL A 330 13.35 10.17 12.67
C VAL A 330 12.51 9.60 11.53
N ILE A 331 11.27 10.06 11.36
CA ILE A 331 10.40 9.65 10.26
C ILE A 331 11.00 10.02 8.90
N ARG A 332 11.51 11.25 8.74
CA ARG A 332 12.25 11.67 7.53
C ARG A 332 13.46 10.78 7.25
N ARG A 333 14.19 10.32 8.29
CA ARG A 333 15.30 9.36 8.12
C ARG A 333 14.83 7.99 7.65
N PHE A 334 13.65 7.53 8.09
CA PHE A 334 13.04 6.29 7.59
C PHE A 334 12.66 6.41 6.11
N ILE A 335 11.98 7.50 5.73
CA ILE A 335 11.66 7.82 4.33
C ILE A 335 12.95 7.81 3.48
N ASN A 336 13.97 8.57 3.89
CA ASN A 336 15.26 8.58 3.19
C ASN A 336 15.89 7.19 3.03
N ARG A 337 15.73 6.30 4.01
CA ARG A 337 16.26 4.93 3.93
C ARG A 337 15.53 4.11 2.87
N SER A 338 14.20 4.19 2.80
CA SER A 338 13.42 3.51 1.76
C SER A 338 13.78 4.04 0.35
N TRP A 339 14.07 5.33 0.21
CA TRP A 339 14.46 5.93 -1.08
C TRP A 339 15.84 5.44 -1.52
N ARG A 340 16.78 5.23 -0.57
CA ARG A 340 18.07 4.60 -0.87
C ARG A 340 17.92 3.16 -1.35
N PHE A 341 16.97 2.40 -0.80
CA PHE A 341 16.64 1.08 -1.34
C PHE A 341 16.10 1.17 -2.77
N MET A 342 15.18 2.09 -3.06
CA MET A 342 14.71 2.33 -4.43
C MET A 342 15.87 2.65 -5.38
N SER A 343 16.80 3.50 -4.96
CA SER A 343 18.00 3.82 -5.74
C SER A 343 18.91 2.59 -5.96
N ALA A 344 19.11 1.76 -4.93
CA ALA A 344 19.88 0.52 -5.05
C ALA A 344 19.25 -0.42 -6.09
N TYR A 345 17.92 -0.60 -6.05
CA TYR A 345 17.19 -1.44 -6.99
C TYR A 345 17.24 -0.90 -8.42
N ARG A 346 17.16 0.42 -8.61
CA ARG A 346 17.34 1.07 -9.93
C ARG A 346 18.72 0.82 -10.53
N GLN A 347 19.73 0.62 -9.67
CA GLN A 347 21.10 0.28 -10.07
C GLN A 347 21.33 -1.23 -10.23
N GLY A 348 20.29 -2.05 -10.11
CA GLY A 348 20.36 -3.50 -10.28
C GLY A 348 20.79 -4.28 -9.04
N LEU A 349 21.02 -3.63 -7.90
CA LEU A 349 21.33 -4.30 -6.64
C LEU A 349 20.08 -4.96 -6.06
N THR A 350 20.20 -6.19 -5.55
CA THR A 350 19.07 -6.91 -4.94
C THR A 350 19.46 -7.60 -3.62
N GLY A 351 18.45 -8.03 -2.85
CA GLY A 351 18.62 -8.77 -1.59
C GLY A 351 19.70 -8.21 -0.67
N LYS A 352 20.64 -9.08 -0.26
CA LYS A 352 21.74 -8.73 0.65
C LYS A 352 22.69 -7.67 0.07
N ALA A 353 22.86 -7.59 -1.25
CA ALA A 353 23.72 -6.59 -1.88
C ALA A 353 23.11 -5.19 -1.74
N ALA A 354 21.80 -5.06 -1.98
CA ALA A 354 21.07 -3.81 -1.74
C ALA A 354 21.12 -3.43 -0.25
N GLU A 355 20.87 -4.37 0.65
CA GLU A 355 20.95 -4.12 2.09
C GLU A 355 22.35 -3.67 2.53
N TRP A 356 23.39 -4.34 2.05
CA TRP A 356 24.77 -3.98 2.34
C TRP A 356 25.10 -2.58 1.82
N ALA A 357 24.68 -2.25 0.60
CA ALA A 357 24.90 -0.94 0.00
C ALA A 357 24.25 0.18 0.82
N VAL A 358 22.99 0.00 1.20
CA VAL A 358 22.24 0.97 2.03
C VAL A 358 22.85 1.11 3.43
N ARG A 359 23.36 0.02 4.03
CA ARG A 359 24.03 0.04 5.34
C ARG A 359 25.40 0.72 5.31
N LYS A 360 26.19 0.47 4.26
CA LYS A 360 27.54 1.05 4.10
C LYS A 360 27.50 2.50 3.68
N GLN A 361 26.42 2.92 3.04
CA GLN A 361 26.30 4.29 2.58
C GLN A 361 26.16 5.29 3.72
N LYS A 362 27.04 6.28 3.68
CA LYS A 362 26.92 7.56 4.39
C LYS A 362 26.30 8.67 3.52
N GLY A 363 26.07 8.40 2.23
CA GLY A 363 25.55 9.37 1.25
C GLY A 363 24.04 9.57 1.30
N HIS A 364 23.59 10.72 0.76
CA HIS A 364 22.29 11.31 1.08
C HIS A 364 21.08 10.72 0.35
N ARG A 365 21.20 10.31 -0.93
CA ARG A 365 20.03 9.97 -1.79
C ARG A 365 20.15 8.73 -2.69
N ALA A 366 21.35 8.32 -3.09
CA ALA A 366 21.52 7.23 -4.07
C ALA A 366 22.80 6.45 -3.80
N VAL A 367 22.80 5.11 -3.97
CA VAL A 367 24.02 4.29 -3.82
C VAL A 367 25.12 4.88 -4.70
N SER A 368 26.28 5.21 -4.11
CA SER A 368 27.36 5.85 -4.84
C SER A 368 28.02 4.85 -5.79
N ARG A 369 28.53 5.32 -6.93
CA ARG A 369 29.33 4.49 -7.85
C ARG A 369 30.51 3.80 -7.15
N SER A 370 31.12 4.46 -6.15
CA SER A 370 32.19 3.88 -5.33
C SER A 370 31.71 2.66 -4.51
N ALA A 371 30.50 2.72 -3.93
CA ALA A 371 29.94 1.57 -3.21
C ALA A 371 29.60 0.40 -4.17
N MET A 372 29.18 0.71 -5.41
CA MET A 372 28.96 -0.29 -6.46
C MET A 372 30.26 -1.03 -6.83
N MET A 373 31.37 -0.31 -7.02
CA MET A 373 32.68 -0.91 -7.33
C MET A 373 33.18 -1.86 -6.23
N HIS A 374 32.88 -1.58 -4.95
CA HIS A 374 33.21 -2.49 -3.85
C HIS A 374 32.35 -3.76 -3.84
N ILE A 375 31.12 -3.72 -4.35
CA ILE A 375 30.26 -4.91 -4.46
C ILE A 375 30.73 -5.79 -5.61
N GLU A 376 31.11 -5.21 -6.75
CA GLU A 376 31.70 -5.95 -7.88
C GLU A 376 32.92 -6.75 -7.42
N ALA A 377 33.78 -6.17 -6.58
CA ALA A 377 34.96 -6.84 -6.01
C ALA A 377 34.69 -7.90 -4.92
N ILE A 378 33.46 -7.94 -4.36
CA ILE A 378 33.07 -8.92 -3.31
C ILE A 378 32.23 -10.06 -3.92
N VAL A 379 31.56 -9.80 -5.05
CA VAL A 379 30.66 -10.75 -5.73
C VAL A 379 31.33 -11.43 -6.94
N SER A 380 32.46 -10.90 -7.42
CA SER A 380 33.42 -11.62 -8.27
C SER A 380 34.28 -12.57 -7.45
#